data_AF-A0A2D6JYY0-F1
#
_entry.id   AF-A0A2D6JYY0-F1
#
_cell.length_a   1.000
_cell.length_b   1.000
_cell.length_c   1.000
_cell.angle_alpha   90.00
_cell.angle_beta   90.00
_cell.angle_gamma   90.00
#
_symmetry.space_group_name_H-M   'P 1'
#
loop_
_entity.id
_entity.type
_entity.pdbx_description
1 polymer ?
#
loop_
_entity_poly.entity_id
_entity_poly.type
_entity_poly.pdbx_seq_one_letter_code
_entity_poly.pdbx_strand_id
1 'polypeptide(L)'
;MITGFSKRWRLPALGVLMAVIWLAPIKHGQAAENGQEIFLDNCAACHTIGKGKLVGPDLAGVTSRREAGWLKRQINDPEGLIAEKDPIAMQLLKEADNVPMPGPELSDADVVAVIAYLKSTEKQADVAVGLPSQYMPTLLISILVLIGLTLIGLKVGNKKVDVR
;
A
#
# COMPACT_ATOMS: atom_id res chain seq x y z
N MET A 1 -44.69 9.49 -46.27
CA MET A 1 -44.08 10.65 -45.57
C MET A 1 -43.16 10.08 -44.49
N ILE A 2 -41.88 9.79 -44.78
CA ILE A 2 -40.70 10.66 -44.56
C ILE A 2 -40.78 11.29 -43.15
N THR A 3 -39.99 10.86 -42.16
CA THR A 3 -38.53 11.06 -42.10
C THR A 3 -37.81 9.94 -41.34
N GLY A 4 -36.80 9.37 -41.98
CA GLY A 4 -35.78 8.55 -41.33
C GLY A 4 -34.83 9.43 -40.52
N PHE A 5 -34.82 9.25 -39.20
CA PHE A 5 -33.88 9.92 -38.32
C PHE A 5 -32.49 9.32 -38.55
N SER A 6 -31.65 10.05 -39.27
CA SER A 6 -30.39 9.54 -39.80
C SER A 6 -29.44 9.07 -38.68
N LYS A 7 -29.11 7.78 -38.72
CA LYS A 7 -28.17 7.07 -37.83
C LYS A 7 -26.70 7.55 -37.98
N ARG A 8 -26.45 8.70 -38.61
CA ARG A 8 -25.10 9.23 -38.89
C ARG A 8 -24.52 10.11 -37.77
N TRP A 9 -25.34 10.52 -36.80
CA TRP A 9 -24.91 11.43 -35.71
C TRP A 9 -24.71 10.76 -34.35
N ARG A 10 -25.07 9.49 -34.19
CA ARG A 10 -24.88 8.76 -32.91
C ARG A 10 -23.48 8.14 -32.75
N LEU A 11 -22.79 7.89 -33.86
CA LEU A 11 -21.45 7.30 -33.88
C LEU A 11 -20.31 8.28 -33.51
N PRO A 12 -20.30 9.57 -33.90
CA PRO A 12 -19.23 10.47 -33.48
C PRO A 12 -19.32 10.88 -32.00
N ALA A 13 -20.53 10.96 -31.42
CA ALA A 13 -20.70 11.36 -30.02
C ALA A 13 -20.18 10.31 -29.02
N LEU A 14 -20.32 9.02 -29.33
CA LEU A 14 -19.80 7.93 -28.49
C LEU A 14 -18.28 7.73 -28.65
N GLY A 15 -17.75 7.95 -29.86
CA GLY A 15 -16.31 7.90 -30.12
C GLY A 15 -15.51 9.01 -29.43
N VAL A 16 -16.08 10.23 -29.37
CA VAL A 16 -15.46 11.37 -28.67
C VAL A 16 -15.44 11.15 -27.15
N LEU A 17 -16.50 10.56 -26.57
CA LEU A 17 -16.53 10.23 -25.14
C LEU A 17 -15.52 9.14 -24.73
N MET A 18 -15.29 8.12 -25.57
CA MET A 18 -14.26 7.11 -25.33
C MET A 18 -12.83 7.66 -25.44
N ALA A 19 -12.59 8.62 -26.34
CA ALA A 19 -11.27 9.25 -26.53
C ALA A 19 -10.87 10.17 -25.37
N VAL A 20 -11.83 10.86 -24.75
CA VAL A 20 -11.57 11.76 -23.60
C VAL A 20 -11.18 10.98 -22.33
N ILE A 21 -11.70 9.75 -22.15
CA ILE A 21 -11.38 8.89 -21.01
C ILE A 21 -9.95 8.31 -21.11
N TRP A 22 -9.41 8.14 -22.32
CA TRP A 22 -8.04 7.64 -22.55
C TRP A 22 -6.93 8.70 -22.43
N LEU A 23 -7.29 9.99 -22.43
CA LEU A 23 -6.33 11.10 -22.33
C LEU A 23 -6.25 11.70 -20.92
N ALA A 24 -7.00 11.18 -19.95
CA ALA A 24 -6.88 11.62 -18.57
C ALA A 24 -5.51 11.16 -18.02
N PRO A 25 -4.60 12.08 -17.67
CA PRO A 25 -3.34 11.68 -17.05
C PRO A 25 -3.67 10.99 -15.72
N ILE A 26 -3.33 9.72 -15.60
CA ILE A 26 -3.35 9.04 -14.31
C ILE A 26 -2.27 9.74 -13.49
N LYS A 27 -2.68 10.65 -12.60
CA LYS A 27 -1.82 11.21 -11.57
C LYS A 27 -1.43 10.08 -10.61
N HIS A 28 -0.43 9.29 -11.00
CA HIS A 28 0.37 8.55 -10.04
C HIS A 28 0.99 9.60 -9.11
N GLY A 29 0.88 9.37 -7.80
CA GLY A 29 1.14 10.40 -6.80
C GLY A 29 2.60 10.86 -6.84
N GLN A 30 2.89 11.97 -7.53
CA GLN A 30 4.18 12.67 -7.52
C GLN A 30 4.72 12.90 -6.10
N ALA A 31 3.82 13.08 -5.13
CA ALA A 31 4.16 13.24 -3.71
C ALA A 31 4.81 11.99 -3.09
N ALA A 32 4.51 10.78 -3.57
CA ALA A 32 5.09 9.55 -3.05
C ALA A 32 6.50 9.28 -3.59
N GLU A 33 6.77 9.66 -4.84
CA GLU A 33 8.12 9.55 -5.44
C GLU A 33 9.12 10.44 -4.70
N ASN A 34 8.75 11.70 -4.42
CA ASN A 34 9.59 12.60 -3.62
C ASN A 34 9.78 12.10 -2.18
N GLY A 35 8.74 11.52 -1.57
CA GLY A 35 8.81 11.01 -0.20
C GLY A 35 9.77 9.84 -0.01
N GLN A 36 9.92 8.98 -1.03
CA GLN A 36 10.87 7.88 -0.99
C GLN A 36 12.33 8.37 -0.99
N GLU A 37 12.65 9.35 -1.85
CA GLU A 37 13.99 9.94 -1.92
C GLU A 37 14.37 10.61 -0.59
N ILE A 38 13.46 11.43 -0.05
CA ILE A 38 13.64 12.07 1.26
C ILE A 38 13.89 11.02 2.36
N PHE A 39 13.13 9.91 2.35
CA PHE A 39 13.33 8.82 3.31
C PHE A 39 14.72 8.19 3.20
N LEU A 40 15.18 7.92 1.98
CA LEU A 40 16.49 7.31 1.74
C LEU A 40 17.62 8.22 2.22
N ASP A 41 17.51 9.53 1.97
CA ASP A 41 18.57 10.49 2.29
C ASP A 41 18.59 10.86 3.78
N ASN A 42 17.43 10.93 4.44
CA ASN A 42 17.31 11.50 5.78
C ASN A 42 16.95 10.50 6.89
N CYS A 43 16.40 9.32 6.54
CA CYS A 43 15.83 8.40 7.52
C CYS A 43 16.45 7.00 7.49
N ALA A 44 16.81 6.50 6.29
CA ALA A 44 17.24 5.12 6.08
C ALA A 44 18.57 4.76 6.75
N ALA A 45 19.37 5.76 7.17
CA ALA A 45 20.59 5.53 7.94
C ALA A 45 20.29 4.94 9.35
N CYS A 46 19.14 5.28 9.92
CA CYS A 46 18.79 4.92 11.30
C CYS A 46 17.55 4.02 11.39
N HIS A 47 16.67 4.05 10.39
CA HIS A 47 15.39 3.35 10.40
C HIS A 47 15.28 2.32 9.28
N THR A 48 14.51 1.26 9.55
CA THR A 48 14.07 0.31 8.52
C THR A 48 12.55 0.35 8.37
N ILE A 49 12.07 -0.29 7.30
CA ILE A 49 10.65 -0.56 7.08
C ILE A 49 10.49 -2.08 6.95
N GLY A 50 9.97 -2.72 8.00
CA GLY A 50 9.64 -4.13 8.05
C GLY A 50 10.83 -5.06 8.26
N LYS A 51 12.00 -4.52 8.64
CA LYS A 51 13.24 -5.28 8.85
C LYS A 51 13.74 -5.24 10.29
N GLY A 52 12.94 -4.68 11.21
CA GLY A 52 13.27 -4.58 12.63
C GLY A 52 14.05 -3.32 13.01
N LYS A 53 14.40 -3.23 14.30
CA LYS A 53 15.17 -2.11 14.87
C LYS A 53 16.56 -2.04 14.23
N LEU A 54 17.02 -0.83 13.90
CA LEU A 54 18.41 -0.55 13.52
C LEU A 54 19.07 0.31 14.60
N VAL A 55 19.05 1.64 14.43
CA VAL A 55 19.36 2.60 15.50
C VAL A 55 18.05 3.05 16.12
N GLY A 56 17.15 3.56 15.27
CA GLY A 56 15.77 3.83 15.62
C GLY A 56 14.85 2.61 15.46
N PRO A 57 13.60 2.72 15.93
CA PRO A 57 12.58 1.67 15.76
C PRO A 57 12.22 1.43 14.29
N ASP A 58 11.65 0.26 14.01
CA ASP A 58 11.07 -0.07 12.70
C ASP A 58 9.82 0.79 12.42
N LEU A 59 9.75 1.34 11.21
CA LEU A 59 8.68 2.22 10.76
C LEU A 59 7.54 1.51 10.03
N ALA A 60 7.63 0.20 9.77
CA ALA A 60 6.50 -0.54 9.21
C ALA A 60 5.26 -0.35 10.10
N GLY A 61 4.14 0.11 9.53
CA GLY A 61 2.88 0.33 10.27
C GLY A 61 2.83 1.61 11.11
N VAL A 62 3.85 2.48 11.06
CA VAL A 62 3.94 3.64 11.95
C VAL A 62 2.80 4.65 11.73
N THR A 63 2.33 4.82 10.50
CA THR A 63 1.25 5.76 10.18
C THR A 63 -0.11 5.28 10.66
N SER A 64 -0.23 3.98 10.95
CA SER A 64 -1.39 3.38 11.62
C SER A 64 -1.27 3.41 13.15
N ARG A 65 -0.05 3.39 13.70
CA ARG A 65 0.22 3.37 15.15
C ARG A 65 0.26 4.74 15.82
N ARG A 66 0.41 5.83 15.06
CA ARG A 66 0.61 7.18 15.59
C ARG A 66 -0.24 8.20 14.85
N GLU A 67 -0.65 9.22 15.58
CA GLU A 67 -1.41 10.34 15.04
C GLU A 67 -0.51 11.19 14.11
N ALA A 68 -1.11 11.75 13.06
CA ALA A 68 -0.37 12.41 11.99
C ALA A 68 0.35 13.69 12.46
N GLY A 69 -0.26 14.47 13.34
CA GLY A 69 0.34 15.64 13.99
C GLY A 69 1.53 15.27 14.86
N TRP A 70 1.42 14.22 15.67
CA TRP A 70 2.55 13.71 16.46
C TRP A 70 3.70 13.25 15.56
N LEU A 71 3.42 12.53 14.45
CA LEU A 71 4.46 12.13 13.50
C LEU A 71 5.17 13.31 12.87
N LYS A 72 4.42 14.32 12.42
CA LYS A 72 5.02 15.55 11.88
C LYS A 72 5.94 16.21 12.90
N ARG A 73 5.49 16.31 14.15
CA ARG A 73 6.27 16.91 15.22
C ARG A 73 7.50 16.10 15.58
N GLN A 74 7.39 14.77 15.66
CA GLN A 74 8.52 13.89 15.93
C GLN A 74 9.58 13.95 14.83
N ILE A 75 9.17 14.19 13.58
CA ILE A 75 10.09 14.37 12.45
C ILE A 75 10.74 15.76 12.50
N ASN A 76 9.98 16.83 12.71
CA ASN A 76 10.52 18.20 12.64
C ASN A 76 11.21 18.68 13.93
N ASP A 77 10.70 18.27 15.08
CA ASP A 77 11.11 18.76 16.40
C ASP A 77 11.14 17.59 17.43
N PRO A 78 12.02 16.58 17.21
CA PRO A 78 12.20 15.49 18.17
C PRO A 78 12.70 15.99 19.53
N GLU A 79 13.52 17.04 19.55
CA GLU A 79 14.13 17.60 20.76
C GLU A 79 13.09 18.33 21.62
N GLY A 80 12.17 19.08 21.00
CA GLY A 80 11.07 19.74 21.73
C GLY A 80 10.16 18.73 22.43
N LEU A 81 9.87 17.59 21.80
CA LEU A 81 9.13 16.49 22.45
C LEU A 81 9.88 15.94 23.67
N ILE A 82 11.20 15.78 23.59
CA ILE A 82 12.02 15.33 24.72
C ILE A 82 12.05 16.40 25.83
N ALA A 83 12.20 17.68 25.47
CA ALA A 83 12.21 18.80 26.42
C ALA A 83 10.89 18.93 27.18
N GLU A 84 9.77 18.70 26.50
CA GLU A 84 8.43 18.65 27.09
C GLU A 84 8.14 17.37 27.88
N LYS A 85 9.07 16.39 27.84
CA LYS A 85 8.92 15.07 28.43
C LYS A 85 7.68 14.33 27.90
N ASP A 86 7.43 14.43 26.59
CA ASP A 86 6.40 13.64 25.92
C ASP A 86 6.64 12.15 26.24
N PRO A 87 5.63 11.44 26.77
CA PRO A 87 5.84 10.08 27.29
C PRO A 87 6.28 9.10 26.20
N ILE A 88 5.84 9.31 24.95
CA ILE A 88 6.22 8.45 23.82
C ILE A 88 7.66 8.76 23.41
N ALA A 89 8.01 10.03 23.26
CA ALA A 89 9.38 10.43 22.90
C ALA A 89 10.39 9.98 23.97
N MET A 90 10.07 10.11 25.26
CA MET A 90 10.92 9.64 26.35
C MET A 90 11.09 8.12 26.36
N GLN A 91 10.02 7.37 26.04
CA GLN A 91 10.10 5.92 25.88
C GLN A 91 11.01 5.56 24.70
N LEU A 92 10.79 6.18 23.54
CA LEU A 92 11.58 5.92 22.33
C LEU A 92 13.06 6.26 22.54
N LEU A 93 13.37 7.37 23.21
CA LEU A 93 14.74 7.75 23.56
C LEU A 93 15.41 6.69 24.43
N LYS A 94 14.70 6.16 25.43
CA LYS A 94 15.20 5.08 26.28
C LYS A 94 15.42 3.80 25.49
N GLU A 95 14.50 3.45 24.60
CA GLU A 95 14.60 2.26 23.72
C GLU A 95 15.74 2.39 22.69
N ALA A 96 16.12 3.63 22.35
CA ALA A 96 17.26 3.97 21.50
C ALA A 96 18.56 4.18 22.29
N ASP A 97 18.67 3.65 23.51
CA ASP A 97 19.87 3.74 24.35
C ASP A 97 20.34 5.19 24.62
N ASN A 98 19.38 6.11 24.73
CA ASN A 98 19.57 7.56 24.87
C ASN A 98 20.24 8.24 23.66
N VAL A 99 20.21 7.62 22.48
CA VAL A 99 20.59 8.28 21.23
C VAL A 99 19.40 9.12 20.75
N PRO A 100 19.49 10.47 20.75
CA PRO A 100 18.40 11.32 20.28
C PRO A 100 18.24 11.19 18.76
N MET A 101 16.99 11.22 18.29
CA MET A 101 16.70 11.36 16.88
C MET A 101 17.09 12.79 16.45
N PRO A 102 17.98 12.96 15.46
CA PRO A 102 18.28 14.29 14.95
C PRO A 102 17.04 14.85 14.24
N GLY A 103 16.77 16.14 14.41
CA GLY A 103 15.79 16.84 13.59
C GLY A 103 16.37 17.10 12.20
N PRO A 104 15.94 16.41 11.13
CA PRO A 104 16.37 16.74 9.79
C PRO A 104 15.84 18.13 9.38
N GLU A 105 16.62 18.87 8.59
CA GLU A 105 16.19 20.16 8.04
C GLU A 105 15.20 19.94 6.87
N LEU A 106 13.96 19.54 7.20
CA LEU A 106 12.90 19.29 6.23
C LEU A 106 11.85 20.41 6.26
N SER A 107 11.28 20.72 5.09
CA SER A 107 10.10 21.57 5.03
C SER A 107 8.84 20.79 5.43
N ASP A 108 7.77 21.48 5.82
CA ASP A 108 6.47 20.84 6.09
C ASP A 108 5.97 19.99 4.93
N ALA A 109 6.27 20.39 3.69
CA ALA A 109 5.90 19.63 2.50
C ALA A 109 6.68 18.32 2.39
N ASP A 110 7.97 18.33 2.72
CA ASP A 110 8.85 17.16 2.71
C ASP A 110 8.42 16.15 3.78
N VAL A 111 8.06 16.63 4.97
CA VAL A 111 7.51 15.79 6.04
C VAL A 111 6.20 15.15 5.63
N VAL A 112 5.31 15.90 4.97
CA VAL A 112 4.07 15.34 4.45
C VAL A 112 4.37 14.29 3.38
N ALA A 113 5.35 14.52 2.50
CA ALA A 113 5.77 13.57 1.48
C ALA A 113 6.32 12.29 2.09
N VAL A 114 7.18 12.37 3.11
CA VAL A 114 7.75 11.17 3.76
C VAL A 114 6.68 10.37 4.51
N ILE A 115 5.74 11.04 5.19
CA ILE A 115 4.60 10.35 5.83
C ILE A 115 3.71 9.68 4.78
N ALA A 116 3.48 10.32 3.64
CA ALA A 116 2.73 9.73 2.53
C ALA A 116 3.45 8.50 1.94
N TYR A 117 4.77 8.56 1.82
CA TYR A 117 5.59 7.42 1.42
C TYR A 117 5.45 6.26 2.41
N LEU A 118 5.64 6.48 3.71
CA LEU A 118 5.47 5.45 4.75
C LEU A 118 4.09 4.80 4.67
N LYS A 119 3.02 5.60 4.53
CA LYS A 119 1.65 5.09 4.35
C LYS A 119 1.49 4.24 3.09
N SER A 120 2.18 4.59 2.00
CA SER A 120 2.15 3.81 0.76
C SER A 120 2.83 2.44 0.93
N THR A 121 3.92 2.37 1.71
CA THR A 121 4.60 1.11 2.00
C THR A 121 3.74 0.16 2.83
N GLU A 122 2.95 0.69 3.77
CA GLU A 122 1.98 -0.09 4.56
C GLU A 122 0.90 -0.69 3.66
N LYS A 123 0.31 0.12 2.77
CA LYS A 123 -0.71 -0.37 1.83
C LYS A 123 -0.18 -1.46 0.90
N GLN A 124 1.08 -1.38 0.49
CA GLN A 124 1.72 -2.42 -0.32
C GLN A 124 1.98 -3.70 0.49
N ALA A 125 2.38 -3.57 1.77
CA ALA A 125 2.54 -4.71 2.68
C ALA A 125 1.21 -5.42 2.94
N ASP A 126 0.10 -4.68 3.12
CA ASP A 126 -1.24 -5.25 3.26
C ASP A 126 -1.67 -6.06 2.03
N VAL A 127 -1.28 -5.63 0.83
CA VAL A 127 -1.54 -6.34 -0.43
C VAL A 127 -0.64 -7.56 -0.60
N ALA A 128 0.58 -7.52 -0.05
CA ALA A 128 1.48 -8.67 -0.06
C ALA A 128 1.05 -9.77 0.93
N VAL A 129 0.39 -9.39 2.03
CA VAL A 129 -0.10 -10.32 3.07
C VAL A 129 -1.56 -10.74 2.84
N GLY A 130 -2.35 -9.92 2.14
CA GLY A 130 -3.74 -10.21 1.79
C GLY A 130 -3.91 -10.52 0.30
N LEU A 131 -4.41 -11.73 -0.02
CA LEU A 131 -4.83 -12.05 -1.38
C LEU A 131 -5.81 -10.98 -1.89
N PRO A 132 -5.55 -10.30 -3.02
CA PRO A 132 -6.44 -9.26 -3.49
C PRO A 132 -7.84 -9.84 -3.74
N SER A 133 -8.90 -9.17 -3.28
CA SER A 133 -10.28 -9.67 -3.35
C SER A 133 -10.73 -10.06 -4.77
N GLN A 134 -10.12 -9.47 -5.79
CA GLN A 134 -10.30 -9.81 -7.21
C GLN A 134 -9.87 -11.25 -7.58
N TYR A 135 -9.01 -11.92 -6.79
CA TYR A 135 -8.57 -13.29 -7.03
C TYR A 135 -9.34 -14.34 -6.22
N MET A 136 -10.13 -13.92 -5.22
CA MET A 136 -10.99 -14.82 -4.43
C MET A 136 -11.96 -15.64 -5.28
N PRO A 137 -12.72 -15.08 -6.24
CA PRO A 137 -13.61 -15.88 -7.07
C PRO A 137 -12.83 -16.89 -7.93
N THR A 138 -11.68 -16.51 -8.47
CA THR A 138 -10.84 -17.38 -9.29
C THR A 138 -10.26 -18.54 -8.49
N LEU A 139 -9.81 -18.27 -7.26
CA LEU A 139 -9.34 -19.29 -6.32
C LEU A 139 -10.45 -20.27 -5.93
N LEU A 140 -11.63 -19.76 -5.56
CA LEU A 140 -12.78 -20.60 -5.23
C LEU A 140 -13.17 -21.52 -6.39
N ILE A 141 -13.22 -20.99 -7.61
CA ILE A 141 -13.49 -21.79 -8.82
C ILE A 141 -12.41 -22.87 -9.00
N SER A 142 -11.13 -22.51 -8.87
CA SER A 142 -10.04 -23.48 -9.03
C SER A 142 -10.09 -24.61 -7.99
N ILE A 143 -10.40 -24.29 -6.73
CA ILE A 143 -10.55 -25.27 -5.65
C ILE A 143 -11.74 -26.19 -5.92
N LEU A 144 -12.89 -25.65 -6.33
CA LEU A 144 -14.07 -26.45 -6.68
C LEU A 144 -13.81 -27.38 -7.86
N VAL A 145 -13.07 -26.92 -8.88
CA VAL A 145 -12.68 -27.75 -10.03
C VAL A 145 -11.75 -28.89 -9.59
N LEU A 146 -10.76 -28.62 -8.75
CA LEU A 146 -9.85 -29.65 -8.24
C LEU A 146 -10.58 -30.69 -7.38
N ILE A 147 -11.49 -30.26 -6.51
CA ILE A 147 -12.34 -31.16 -5.71
C ILE A 147 -13.25 -31.98 -6.63
N GLY A 148 -13.85 -31.36 -7.65
CA GLY A 148 -14.67 -32.07 -8.63
C GLY A 148 -13.90 -33.16 -9.37
N LEU A 149 -12.70 -32.82 -9.87
CA LEU A 149 -11.84 -33.77 -10.60
C LEU A 149 -11.38 -34.94 -9.72
N THR A 150 -11.02 -34.67 -8.46
CA THR A 150 -10.62 -35.72 -7.51
C THR A 150 -11.77 -36.65 -7.16
N LEU A 151 -12.99 -36.13 -6.94
CA LEU A 151 -14.18 -36.95 -6.68
C LEU A 151 -14.59 -37.80 -7.89
N ILE A 152 -14.49 -37.25 -9.11
CA ILE A 152 -14.72 -38.00 -10.35
C ILE A 152 -13.69 -39.14 -10.47
N GLY A 153 -12.41 -38.85 -10.25
CA GLY A 153 -11.34 -39.85 -10.26
C GLY A 153 -11.58 -40.98 -9.26
N LEU A 154 -11.96 -40.65 -8.03
CA LEU A 154 -12.27 -41.62 -6.98
C LEU A 154 -13.47 -42.52 -7.36
N LYS A 155 -14.50 -41.92 -7.97
CA LYS A 155 -15.71 -42.65 -8.40
C LYS A 155 -15.46 -43.56 -9.60
N VAL A 156 -14.61 -43.13 -10.54
CA VAL A 156 -14.21 -43.94 -11.70
C VAL A 156 -13.27 -45.07 -11.27
N GLY A 157 -12.34 -44.81 -10.35
CA GLY A 157 -11.40 -45.82 -9.83
C GLY A 157 -12.05 -46.91 -8.95
N ASN A 158 -13.25 -46.67 -8.42
CA ASN A 158 -14.01 -47.66 -7.64
C ASN A 158 -14.93 -48.54 -8.51
N LYS A 159 -14.87 -48.44 -9.85
CA LYS A 159 -15.48 -49.46 -10.71
C LYS A 159 -14.66 -50.74 -10.56
N LYS A 160 -15.29 -51.76 -9.99
CA LYS A 160 -14.69 -53.07 -9.71
C LYS A 160 -13.90 -53.58 -10.91
N VAL A 161 -12.60 -53.74 -10.73
CA VAL A 161 -11.75 -54.53 -11.61
C VAL A 161 -12.15 -55.99 -11.37
N ASP A 162 -12.89 -56.57 -12.30
CA ASP A 162 -13.06 -58.03 -12.30
C ASP A 162 -11.70 -58.65 -12.58
N VAL A 163 -11.06 -59.14 -11.52
CA VAL A 163 -9.84 -59.94 -11.61
C VAL A 163 -10.28 -61.31 -12.12
N ARG A 164 -10.11 -61.53 -13.42
CA ARG A 164 -10.27 -62.83 -14.07
C ARG A 164 -9.04 -63.70 -13.85
#